data_AF-A0A9D8NCK8-F1
#
_entry.id   AF-A0A9D8NCK8-F1
#
_cell.length_a   1.000
_cell.length_b   1.000
_cell.length_c   1.000
_cell.angle_alpha   90.00
_cell.angle_beta   90.00
_cell.angle_gamma   90.00
#
_symmetry.space_group_name_H-M   'P 1'
#
loop_
_entity.id
_entity.type
_entity.pdbx_description
1 polymer ?
#
loop_
_entity_poly.entity_id
_entity_poly.type
_entity_poly.pdbx_seq_one_letter_code
_entity_poly.pdbx_strand_id
1 'polypeptide(L)'
;PIQKTKVDYLHGNNPRLHTDEVLVALSILSQQDDNCRKALDMLPELRGCQVHCTVLLSEVDRKIFRKLGVGLTCDPVKKKYFANGK
;
A
#
# COMPACT_ATOMS: atom_id res chain seq x y z
N PRO A 1 -5.78 -8.22 12.93
CA PRO A 1 -7.17 -7.70 13.05
C PRO A 1 -7.70 -7.07 11.74
N ILE A 2 -6.90 -6.24 11.06
CA ILE A 2 -7.34 -5.47 9.88
C ILE A 2 -7.91 -6.37 8.76
N GLN A 3 -7.21 -7.44 8.39
CA GLN A 3 -7.68 -8.36 7.33
C GLN A 3 -9.02 -9.01 7.68
N LYS A 4 -9.17 -9.43 8.95
CA LYS A 4 -10.43 -9.99 9.46
C LYS A 4 -11.56 -8.97 9.35
N THR A 5 -11.30 -7.70 9.72
CA THR A 5 -12.26 -6.60 9.54
C THR A 5 -12.69 -6.44 8.08
N LYS A 6 -11.75 -6.46 7.13
CA LYS A 6 -12.06 -6.31 5.70
C LYS A 6 -12.95 -7.43 5.17
N VAL A 7 -12.70 -8.68 5.55
CA VAL A 7 -13.44 -9.83 5.02
C VAL A 7 -14.74 -10.08 5.78
N ASP A 8 -14.66 -10.22 7.11
CA ASP A 8 -15.77 -10.73 7.92
C ASP A 8 -16.81 -9.65 8.22
N TYR A 9 -16.39 -8.39 8.37
CA TYR A 9 -17.25 -7.30 8.84
C TYR A 9 -17.60 -6.29 7.75
N LEU A 10 -16.67 -6.02 6.83
CA LEU A 10 -16.89 -5.12 5.69
C LEU A 10 -17.30 -5.87 4.41
N HIS A 11 -17.45 -7.20 4.50
CA HIS A 11 -17.85 -8.07 3.39
C HIS A 11 -16.99 -7.90 2.12
N GLY A 12 -15.70 -7.57 2.31
CA GLY A 12 -14.75 -7.43 1.23
C GLY A 12 -14.17 -8.79 0.81
N ASN A 13 -14.08 -9.03 -0.50
CA ASN A 13 -13.52 -10.28 -1.03
C ASN A 13 -11.98 -10.28 -1.13
N ASN A 14 -11.33 -9.17 -0.82
CA ASN A 14 -9.88 -9.02 -0.95
C ASN A 14 -9.23 -8.71 0.41
N PRO A 15 -8.51 -9.68 1.02
CA PRO A 15 -7.85 -9.49 2.32
C PRO A 15 -6.51 -8.72 2.21
N ARG A 16 -6.09 -8.30 1.02
CA ARG A 16 -4.82 -7.58 0.85
C ARG A 16 -4.87 -6.23 1.58
N LEU A 17 -3.79 -5.94 2.28
CA LEU A 17 -3.61 -4.68 2.96
C LEU A 17 -3.01 -3.66 2.00
N HIS A 18 -3.54 -2.44 2.04
CA HIS A 18 -2.92 -1.30 1.38
C HIS A 18 -1.72 -0.80 2.18
N THR A 19 -0.88 0.00 1.53
CA THR A 19 0.36 0.50 2.12
C THR A 19 0.10 1.31 3.39
N ASP A 20 -0.99 2.07 3.45
CA ASP A 20 -1.38 2.83 4.64
C ASP A 20 -1.78 1.93 5.81
N GLU A 21 -2.58 0.90 5.56
CA GLU A 21 -2.97 -0.09 6.57
C GLU A 21 -1.75 -0.82 7.16
N VAL A 22 -0.77 -1.15 6.31
CA VAL A 22 0.50 -1.75 6.75
C VAL A 22 1.30 -0.76 7.60
N LEU A 23 1.42 0.51 7.19
CA LEU A 23 2.14 1.52 7.96
C LEU A 23 1.48 1.83 9.31
N VAL A 24 0.14 1.85 9.37
CA VAL A 24 -0.59 2.01 10.64
C VAL A 24 -0.36 0.81 11.55
N ALA A 25 -0.43 -0.41 11.02
CA ALA A 25 -0.14 -1.61 11.80
C ALA A 25 1.29 -1.61 12.33
N LEU A 26 2.26 -1.25 11.48
CA LEU A 26 3.67 -1.12 11.85
C LEU A 26 3.87 -0.07 12.96
N SER A 27 3.18 1.07 12.86
CA SER A 27 3.18 2.12 13.90
C SER A 27 2.69 1.62 15.24
N ILE A 28 1.62 0.83 15.27
CA ILE A 28 1.08 0.26 16.52
C ILE A 28 2.08 -0.74 17.13
N LEU A 29 2.65 -1.62 16.30
CA LEU A 29 3.59 -2.65 16.76
C LEU A 29 4.92 -2.08 17.26
N SER A 30 5.35 -0.93 16.75
CA SER A 30 6.60 -0.26 17.16
C SER A 30 6.71 0.08 18.64
N GLN A 31 5.58 0.13 19.35
CA GLN A 31 5.55 0.35 20.80
C GLN A 31 6.09 -0.86 21.59
N GLN A 32 6.03 -2.06 21.01
CA GLN A 32 6.36 -3.32 21.67
C GLN A 32 7.46 -4.11 20.95
N ASP A 33 7.76 -3.76 19.70
CA ASP A 33 8.75 -4.43 18.87
C ASP A 33 9.80 -3.43 18.35
N ASP A 34 11.05 -3.62 18.77
CA ASP A 34 12.18 -2.77 18.40
C ASP A 34 12.52 -2.82 16.91
N ASN A 35 12.26 -3.93 16.21
CA ASN A 35 12.46 -4.02 14.77
C ASN A 35 11.42 -3.20 14.03
N CYS A 36 10.17 -3.20 14.51
CA CYS A 36 9.12 -2.35 13.96
C CYS A 36 9.45 -0.86 14.14
N ARG A 37 9.98 -0.47 15.31
CA ARG A 37 10.44 0.91 15.55
C ARG A 37 11.56 1.31 14.59
N LYS A 38 12.61 0.49 14.48
CA LYS A 38 13.71 0.72 13.54
C LYS A 38 13.23 0.84 12.09
N ALA A 39 12.26 0.02 11.68
CA ALA A 39 11.70 0.09 10.33
C ALA A 39 10.98 1.43 10.06
N LEU A 40 10.26 1.99 11.04
CA LEU A 40 9.64 3.30 10.92
C LEU A 40 10.66 4.44 10.86
N ASP A 41 11.72 4.35 11.66
CA ASP A 41 12.80 5.34 11.69
C ASP A 41 13.52 5.47 10.33
N MET A 42 13.46 4.43 9.49
CA MET A 42 14.02 4.43 8.14
C MET A 42 13.11 5.04 7.07
N LEU A 43 11.85 5.35 7.36
CA LEU A 43 10.92 5.91 6.36
C LEU A 43 11.39 7.24 5.74
N PRO A 44 12.01 8.18 6.48
CA PRO A 44 12.53 9.42 5.89
C PRO A 44 13.57 9.18 4.79
N GLU A 45 14.37 8.12 4.90
CA GLU A 45 15.41 7.74 3.93
C GLU A 45 14.84 7.31 2.58
N LEU A 46 13.52 7.07 2.49
CA LEU A 46 12.86 6.77 1.22
C LEU A 46 12.64 8.03 0.36
N ARG A 47 12.78 9.23 0.92
CA ARG A 47 12.57 10.47 0.17
C ARG A 47 13.62 10.59 -0.95
N GLY A 48 13.15 10.81 -2.17
CA GLY A 48 14.00 10.91 -3.36
C GLY A 48 14.28 9.57 -4.04
N CYS A 49 13.99 8.45 -3.39
CA CYS A 49 14.08 7.12 -4.00
C CYS A 49 13.06 6.98 -5.14
N GLN A 50 13.34 6.03 -6.04
CA GLN A 50 12.47 5.68 -7.15
C GLN A 50 11.91 4.26 -6.94
N VAL A 51 10.64 4.07 -7.24
CA VAL A 51 9.97 2.77 -7.25
C VAL A 51 9.27 2.56 -8.59
N HIS A 52 9.37 1.35 -9.11
CA HIS A 52 8.68 0.92 -10.31
C HIS A 52 7.72 -0.22 -9.97
N CYS A 53 6.53 -0.20 -10.57
CA CYS A 53 5.51 -1.22 -10.38
C CYS A 53 5.02 -1.75 -11.72
N THR A 54 4.93 -3.08 -11.86
CA THR A 54 4.43 -3.75 -13.06
C THR A 54 2.91 -3.62 -13.25
N VAL A 55 2.21 -3.06 -12.26
CA VAL A 55 0.77 -2.83 -12.28
C VAL A 55 0.46 -1.39 -11.92
N LEU A 56 -0.69 -0.89 -12.39
CA LEU A 56 -1.22 0.38 -11.92
C LEU A 56 -1.61 0.24 -10.44
N LEU A 57 -0.87 0.93 -9.57
CA LEU A 57 -1.21 1.02 -8.15
C LEU A 57 -2.54 1.74 -7.92
N SER A 58 -3.19 1.37 -6.82
CA SER A 58 -4.39 2.05 -6.33
C SER A 58 -4.10 3.52 -5.99
N GLU A 59 -5.13 4.36 -5.97
CA GLU A 59 -4.96 5.77 -5.59
C GLU A 59 -4.45 5.94 -4.15
N VAL A 60 -4.85 5.04 -3.24
CA VAL A 60 -4.40 5.02 -1.85
C VAL A 60 -2.89 4.82 -1.80
N ASP A 61 -2.38 3.77 -2.44
CA ASP A 61 -0.94 3.47 -2.44
C ASP A 61 -0.12 4.58 -3.11
N ARG A 62 -0.62 5.13 -4.23
CA ARG A 62 0.00 6.28 -4.92
C ARG A 62 0.15 7.49 -4.00
N LYS A 63 -0.88 7.81 -3.21
CA LYS A 63 -0.85 8.92 -2.25
C LYS A 63 0.18 8.69 -1.16
N ILE A 64 0.36 7.45 -0.69
CA ILE A 64 1.37 7.12 0.32
C ILE A 64 2.78 7.28 -0.22
N PHE A 65 3.10 6.72 -1.39
CA PHE A 65 4.42 6.93 -2.02
C PHE A 65 4.72 8.42 -2.24
N ARG A 66 3.73 9.20 -2.68
CA ARG A 66 3.89 10.66 -2.82
C ARG A 66 4.18 11.35 -1.49
N LYS A 67 3.48 10.99 -0.41
CA LYS A 67 3.72 11.55 0.94
C LYS A 67 5.10 11.19 1.48
N LEU A 68 5.58 9.98 1.18
CA LEU A 68 6.95 9.54 1.50
C LEU A 68 8.02 10.23 0.63
N GLY A 69 7.61 10.96 -0.42
CA GLY A 69 8.54 11.62 -1.34
C GLY A 69 9.25 10.64 -2.29
N VAL A 70 8.63 9.48 -2.56
CA VAL A 70 9.15 8.47 -3.47
C VAL A 70 8.62 8.73 -4.88
N GLY A 71 9.51 8.75 -5.88
CA GLY A 71 9.13 8.81 -7.29
C GLY A 71 8.55 7.48 -7.76
N LEU A 72 7.30 7.48 -8.20
CA LEU A 72 6.57 6.27 -8.62
C LEU A 72 6.41 6.25 -10.15
N THR A 73 6.87 5.15 -10.76
CA THR A 73 6.55 4.79 -12.14
C THR A 73 5.73 3.50 -12.16
N CYS A 74 4.91 3.32 -13.19
CA CYS A 74 4.15 2.10 -13.38
C CYS A 74 4.17 1.70 -14.84
N ASP A 75 4.15 0.40 -15.12
CA ASP A 75 3.94 -0.10 -16.47
C ASP A 75 2.58 0.38 -17.02
N PRO A 76 2.52 0.75 -18.31
CA PRO A 76 1.28 1.12 -18.95
C PRO A 76 0.38 -0.11 -19.11
N VAL A 77 -0.65 -0.21 -18.26
CA VAL A 77 -1.62 -1.31 -18.36
C VAL A 77 -2.68 -0.94 -19.40
N LYS A 78 -2.77 -1.71 -20.49
CA LYS A 78 -3.95 -1.70 -21.36
C LYS A 78 -5.13 -2.26 -20.57
N LYS A 79 -6.05 -1.41 -20.09
CA LYS A 79 -7.38 -1.88 -19.65
C LYS A 79 -8.00 -2.64 -20.82
N LYS A 80 -8.17 -3.96 -20.70
CA LYS A 80 -9.08 -4.68 -21.58
C LYS A 80 -10.47 -4.15 -21.25
N TYR A 81 -10.98 -3.25 -22.08
CA TYR A 81 -12.41 -3.00 -22.14
C TYR A 81 -13.03 -4.31 -22.59
N PHE A 82 -13.43 -5.16 -21.65
CA PHE A 82 -14.44 -6.15 -21.95
C PHE A 82 -15.67 -5.32 -22.33
N ALA A 83 -15.92 -5.23 -23.63
CA ALA A 83 -17.24 -4.86 -24.11
C ALA A 83 -18.19 -5.80 -23.39
N ASN A 84 -19.10 -5.25 -22.58
CA ASN A 84 -20.28 -5.97 -22.15
C ASN A 84 -21.04 -6.32 -23.43
N GLY A 85 -20.69 -7.48 -24.00
CA GLY A 85 -21.54 -8.23 -24.90
C GLY A 85 -22.77 -8.59 -24.08
N LYS A 86 -23.92 -8.26 -24.66
CA LYS A 86 -25.24 -8.71 -24.25
C LYS A 86 -25.26 -10.22 -23.98
#